data_AF-A0A2M7X866-F1
#
_entry.id   AF-A0A2M7X866-F1
#
_cell.length_a   1.000
_cell.length_b   1.000
_cell.length_c   1.000
_cell.angle_alpha   90.00
_cell.angle_beta   90.00
_cell.angle_gamma   90.00
#
_symmetry.space_group_name_H-M   'P 1'
#
loop_
_entity.id
_entity.type
_entity.pdbx_description
1 polymer ?
#
loop_
_entity_poly.entity_id
_entity_poly.type
_entity_poly.pdbx_seq_one_letter_code
_entity_poly.pdbx_strand_id
1 'polypeptide(L)' 'PINLAINPSGQLFWNGRPFSQDMFELELQIESRKDPQAMLQIKADPSTQYQVLADVMGSAKNIGMSKIGFEMTDH' A
#
# COMPACT_ATOMS: atom_id res chain seq x y z
N PRO A 1 -0.19 -12.19 3.44
CA PRO A 1 0.19 -10.76 3.38
C PRO A 1 -0.30 -10.19 2.05
N ILE A 2 -0.64 -8.92 2.03
CA ILE A 2 -1.03 -8.17 0.83
C ILE A 2 0.19 -7.38 0.39
N ASN A 3 0.61 -7.53 -0.87
CA ASN A 3 1.74 -6.79 -1.40
C ASN A 3 1.24 -5.58 -2.18
N LEU A 4 1.55 -4.38 -1.69
CA LEU A 4 1.32 -3.13 -2.39
C LEU A 4 2.64 -2.60 -2.91
N ALA A 5 2.83 -2.62 -4.23
CA ALA A 5 3.96 -1.99 -4.87
C ALA A 5 3.59 -0.62 -5.45
N ILE A 6 4.52 0.33 -5.39
CA ILE A 6 4.38 1.67 -5.97
C ILE A 6 5.52 1.86 -6.96
N ASN A 7 5.19 2.21 -8.20
CA ASN A 7 6.19 2.52 -9.22
C ASN A 7 6.58 4.03 -9.19
N PRO A 8 7.61 4.45 -9.95
CA PRO A 8 8.05 5.86 -9.96
C PRO A 8 6.99 6.86 -10.44
N SER A 9 6.00 6.42 -11.23
CA SER A 9 4.87 7.26 -11.66
C SER A 9 3.74 7.38 -10.62
N GLY A 10 3.86 6.70 -9.49
CA GLY A 10 2.84 6.64 -8.44
C GLY A 10 1.71 5.64 -8.72
N GLN A 11 1.82 4.80 -9.75
CA GLN A 11 0.85 3.75 -10.00
C GLN A 11 0.99 2.64 -8.96
N LEU A 12 -0.15 2.24 -8.40
CA LEU A 12 -0.25 1.19 -7.41
C LEU A 12 -0.38 -0.17 -8.10
N PHE A 13 0.26 -1.17 -7.48
CA PHE A 13 0.15 -2.56 -7.88
C PHE A 13 -0.25 -3.39 -6.66
N TRP A 14 -1.46 -3.92 -6.69
CA TRP A 14 -2.00 -4.80 -5.65
C TRP A 14 -1.75 -6.25 -6.02
N ASN A 15 -0.93 -6.94 -5.22
CA ASN A 15 -0.50 -8.31 -5.47
C ASN A 15 0.03 -8.50 -6.91
N GLY A 16 0.78 -7.51 -7.41
CA GLY A 16 1.40 -7.53 -8.74
C GLY A 16 0.48 -7.15 -9.90
N ARG A 17 -0.76 -6.73 -9.64
CA ARG A 17 -1.71 -6.25 -10.66
C ARG A 17 -1.89 -4.75 -10.57
N PRO A 18 -1.95 -4.01 -11.69
CA PRO A 18 -2.19 -2.57 -11.66
C PRO A 18 -3.54 -2.30 -10.97
N PHE A 19 -3.53 -1.30 -10.09
CA PHE A 19 -4.67 -0.94 -9.26
C PHE A 19 -4.88 0.57 -9.31
N SER A 20 -6.13 1.01 -9.40
CA SER A 20 -6.44 2.43 -9.27
C SER A 20 -6.46 2.84 -7.80
N GLN A 21 -6.29 4.13 -7.55
CA GLN A 21 -6.32 4.68 -6.20
C GLN A 21 -7.73 4.57 -5.57
N ASP A 22 -8.79 4.74 -6.37
CA ASP A 22 -10.17 4.56 -5.88
C ASP A 22 -10.44 3.13 -5.41
N MET A 23 -9.96 2.14 -6.19
CA MET A 23 -10.08 0.73 -5.80
C MET A 23 -9.23 0.42 -4.57
N PHE A 24 -8.06 1.05 -4.45
CA PHE A 24 -7.17 0.87 -3.31
C PHE A 24 -7.84 1.21 -1.98
N GLU A 25 -8.50 2.37 -1.89
CA GLU A 25 -9.18 2.76 -0.65
C GLU A 25 -10.33 1.81 -0.29
N LEU A 26 -11.12 1.38 -1.28
CA LEU A 26 -12.20 0.42 -1.07
C LEU A 26 -11.67 -0.93 -0.57
N GLU A 27 -10.62 -1.44 -1.20
CA GLU A 27 -10.02 -2.72 -0.81
C GLU A 27 -9.42 -2.63 0.60
N LEU A 28 -8.72 -1.56 0.93
CA LEU A 28 -8.21 -1.33 2.28
C LEU A 28 -9.33 -1.29 3.33
N GLN A 29 -10.48 -0.67 3.02
CA GLN A 29 -11.61 -0.66 3.96
C GLN A 29 -12.14 -2.07 4.22
N ILE A 30 -12.20 -2.91 3.19
CA ILE A 30 -12.61 -4.31 3.32
C ILE A 30 -11.59 -5.08 4.18
N GLU A 31 -10.31 -4.97 3.85
CA GLU A 31 -9.23 -5.67 4.54
C GLU A 31 -9.09 -5.22 6.00
N SER A 32 -9.26 -3.92 6.28
CA SER A 32 -9.14 -3.36 7.63
C SER A 32 -10.10 -3.99 8.64
N ARG A 33 -11.28 -4.45 8.17
CA ARG A 33 -12.34 -5.03 8.98
C ARG A 33 -12.22 -6.54 9.18
N LYS A 34 -11.27 -7.21 8.52
CA LYS A 34 -11.10 -8.66 8.66
C LYS A 34 -10.42 -9.01 9.97
N ASP A 35 -10.78 -10.19 10.50
CA ASP A 35 -10.11 -10.81 11.63
C ASP A 35 -9.79 -12.29 11.30
N PRO A 36 -8.51 -12.68 11.15
CA PRO A 36 -7.32 -11.83 11.32
C PRO A 36 -7.11 -10.86 10.14
N GLN A 37 -6.85 -9.58 10.44
CA GLN A 37 -6.44 -8.59 9.45
C GLN A 37 -5.13 -9.05 8.77
N ALA A 38 -5.09 -9.01 7.45
CA ALA A 38 -3.88 -9.29 6.68
C ALA A 38 -2.84 -8.18 6.85
N MET A 39 -1.56 -8.54 6.88
CA MET A 39 -0.47 -7.57 6.87
C MET A 39 -0.35 -6.95 5.47
N LEU A 40 -0.43 -5.63 5.38
CA LEU A 40 -0.13 -4.85 4.18
C LEU A 40 1.37 -4.59 4.12
N GLN A 41 2.04 -5.14 3.11
CA GLN A 41 3.45 -4.95 2.84
C GLN A 41 3.61 -3.92 1.73
N ILE A 42 4.16 -2.76 2.05
CA ILE A 42 4.37 -1.66 1.09
C ILE A 42 5.80 -1.71 0.56
N LYS A 43 5.93 -1.75 -0.75
CA LYS A 43 7.21 -1.70 -1.48
C LYS A 43 7.19 -0.51 -2.44
N ALA A 44 8.09 0.43 -2.26
CA ALA A 44 8.27 1.53 -3.19
C ALA A 44 9.50 1.29 -4.05
N ASP A 45 9.43 1.64 -5.34
CA ASP A 45 10.63 1.78 -6.16
C ASP A 45 11.53 2.87 -5.57
N PRO A 46 12.87 2.75 -5.60
CA PRO A 46 13.79 3.76 -5.08
C PRO A 46 13.65 5.14 -5.73
N SER A 47 13.11 5.21 -6.94
CA SER A 47 12.81 6.46 -7.65
C SER A 47 11.40 7.01 -7.32
N THR A 48 10.63 6.31 -6.50
CA THR A 48 9.30 6.77 -6.06
C THR A 48 9.47 8.00 -5.19
N GLN A 49 8.70 9.04 -5.49
CA GLN A 49 8.70 10.25 -4.68
C GLN A 49 8.24 9.95 -3.25
N TYR A 50 8.99 10.43 -2.27
CA TYR A 50 8.68 10.23 -0.85
C TYR A 50 7.24 10.64 -0.50
N GLN A 51 6.75 11.72 -1.11
CA GLN A 51 5.39 12.20 -0.88
C GLN A 51 4.34 11.14 -1.23
N VAL A 52 4.50 10.44 -2.37
CA VAL A 52 3.56 9.37 -2.79
C VAL A 52 3.53 8.24 -1.77
N LEU A 53 4.71 7.84 -1.27
CA LEU A 53 4.81 6.84 -0.21
C LEU A 53 4.12 7.32 1.08
N ALA A 54 4.37 8.58 1.48
CA ALA A 54 3.75 9.18 2.65
C ALA A 54 2.22 9.23 2.56
N ASP A 55 1.68 9.58 1.38
CA ASP A 55 0.24 9.66 1.13
C ASP A 55 -0.40 8.27 1.23
N VAL A 56 0.20 7.25 0.59
CA VAL A 56 -0.29 5.86 0.66
C VAL A 56 -0.28 5.33 2.10
N MET A 57 0.78 5.63 2.87
CA MET A 57 0.84 5.29 4.28
C MET A 57 -0.24 5.99 5.10
N GLY A 58 -0.47 7.28 4.83
CA GLY A 58 -1.51 8.09 5.46
C GLY A 58 -2.90 7.51 5.23
N SER A 59 -3.23 7.19 3.97
CA SER A 59 -4.52 6.58 3.60
C SER A 59 -4.71 5.22 4.30
N ALA A 60 -3.70 4.34 4.28
CA ALA A 60 -3.80 3.04 4.93
C ALA A 60 -4.08 3.14 6.43
N LYS A 61 -3.36 4.04 7.13
CA LYS A 61 -3.58 4.30 8.56
C LYS A 61 -4.96 4.90 8.84
N ASN A 62 -5.38 5.90 8.04
CA ASN A 62 -6.68 6.55 8.21
C ASN A 62 -7.85 5.58 8.02
N ILE A 63 -7.69 4.58 7.15
CA ILE A 63 -8.69 3.54 6.90
C ILE A 63 -8.72 2.47 8.02
N GLY A 64 -7.75 2.46 8.93
CA GLY A 64 -7.70 1.55 10.08
C GLY A 64 -6.87 0.29 9.83
N MET A 65 -5.98 0.29 8.83
CA MET A 65 -4.97 -0.76 8.73
C MET A 65 -4.00 -0.66 9.91
N SER A 66 -4.00 -1.69 10.74
CA SER A 66 -3.17 -1.82 11.93
C SER A 66 -1.86 -2.56 11.66
N LYS A 67 -1.85 -3.45 10.66
CA LYS A 67 -0.69 -4.28 10.29
C LYS A 67 -0.08 -3.81 8.98
N ILE A 68 0.86 -2.89 9.06
CA ILE A 68 1.57 -2.32 7.90
C ILE A 68 3.07 -2.59 8.05
N GLY A 69 3.68 -3.19 7.03
CA GLY A 69 5.13 -3.38 6.91
C GLY A 69 5.69 -2.67 5.68
N PHE A 70 6.99 -2.42 5.70
CA PHE A 70 7.70 -1.70 4.64
C PHE A 70 8.89 -2.50 4.14
N GLU A 71 9.00 -2.66 2.84
CA GLU A 71 10.18 -3.17 2.14
C GLU A 71 10.83 -2.00 1.41
N MET A 72 11.82 -1.39 2.05
CA MET A 72 12.79 -0.55 1.33
C MET A 72 13.74 -1.51 0.63
N THR A 73 13.68 -1.57 -0.70
CA THR A 73 14.73 -2.28 -1.44
C THR A 73 15.95 -1.36 -1.41
N ASP A 74 16.82 -1.56 -0.42
CA ASP A 74 18.13 -0.89 -0.34
C ASP A 74 18.88 -1.17 -1.66
N HIS A 75 19.45 -0.12 -2.26
CA HIS A 75 20.20 -0.18 -3.52
C HIS A 75 21.58 -0.81 -3.31
#